data_AF-A0A7D5GIP1-F1
#
_entry.id   AF-A0A7D5GIP1-F1
#
_cell.length_a   1.000
_cell.length_b   1.000
_cell.length_c   1.000
_cell.angle_alpha   90.00
_cell.angle_beta   90.00
_cell.angle_gamma   90.00
#
_symmetry.space_group_name_H-M   'P 1'
#
loop_
_entity.id
_entity.type
_entity.pdbx_description
1 polymer ?
#
loop_
_entity_poly.entity_id
_entity_poly.type
_entity_poly.pdbx_seq_one_letter_code
_entity_poly.pdbx_strand_id
1 'polypeptide(L)'
;MLREQYPKGSIDDLAAELGRTREAVMKKANAIGIARHEDAGIIERIDVENRPSFRDDAFAHFISGFVAGEGSFNVSLNDDARPSFRFCIGLDADDVLILEEIHEFLGVGSVCLSTQGDGRNDLAQYTVQSVADHVLVTVPFFDEYGLQSTLKQRQYDDWRARLFDHYDVEQYVV
;
A
#
# COMPACT_ATOMS: atom_id res chain seq x y z
N MET A 1 0.79 -25.04 9.74
CA MET A 1 -0.32 -24.88 8.78
C MET A 1 -1.49 -24.05 9.34
N LEU A 2 -2.54 -24.61 9.96
CA LEU A 2 -3.71 -23.82 10.40
C LEU A 2 -3.36 -22.67 11.37
N ARG A 3 -2.43 -22.89 12.32
CA ARG A 3 -1.95 -21.85 13.26
C ARG A 3 -1.21 -20.69 12.60
N GLU A 4 -0.56 -20.96 11.48
CA GLU A 4 0.26 -19.99 10.76
C GLU A 4 -0.58 -19.23 9.74
N GLN A 5 -1.43 -19.93 8.99
CA GLN A 5 -2.20 -19.37 7.88
C GLN A 5 -3.54 -18.76 8.31
N TYR A 6 -4.24 -19.30 9.31
CA TYR A 6 -5.57 -18.80 9.71
C TYR A 6 -5.60 -17.31 10.12
N PRO A 7 -4.58 -16.78 10.82
CA PRO A 7 -4.61 -15.39 11.22
C PRO A 7 -4.55 -14.41 10.03
N LYS A 8 -4.02 -14.82 8.87
CA LYS A 8 -3.52 -13.89 7.83
C LYS A 8 -3.99 -14.21 6.42
N GLY A 9 -4.11 -15.48 6.07
CA GLY A 9 -4.55 -15.93 4.75
C GLY A 9 -6.06 -15.90 4.59
N SER A 10 -6.50 -15.98 3.33
CA SER A 10 -7.90 -16.18 2.96
C SER A 10 -8.47 -17.42 3.62
N ILE A 11 -9.57 -17.27 4.35
CA ILE A 11 -10.25 -18.42 4.96
C ILE A 11 -10.74 -19.37 3.87
N ASP A 12 -11.17 -18.83 2.73
CA ASP A 12 -11.72 -19.63 1.64
C ASP A 12 -10.62 -20.47 0.97
N ASP A 13 -9.43 -19.91 0.76
CA ASP A 13 -8.27 -20.65 0.24
C ASP A 13 -7.77 -21.70 1.24
N LEU A 14 -7.69 -21.33 2.52
CA LEU A 14 -7.32 -22.24 3.60
C LEU A 14 -8.33 -23.38 3.76
N ALA A 15 -9.61 -23.10 3.56
CA ALA A 15 -10.67 -24.11 3.57
C ALA A 15 -10.53 -25.05 2.37
N ALA A 16 -10.27 -24.53 1.17
CA ALA A 16 -10.01 -25.32 -0.02
C ALA A 16 -8.77 -26.23 0.16
N GLU A 17 -7.65 -25.68 0.64
CA GLU A 17 -6.40 -26.42 0.87
C GLU A 17 -6.57 -27.54 1.91
N LEU A 18 -7.32 -27.27 2.98
CA LEU A 18 -7.62 -28.26 4.03
C LEU A 18 -8.72 -29.25 3.65
N GLY A 19 -9.36 -29.09 2.48
CA GLY A 19 -10.52 -29.89 2.07
C GLY A 19 -11.70 -29.77 3.04
N ARG A 20 -11.92 -28.58 3.59
CA ARG A 20 -12.93 -28.29 4.63
C ARG A 20 -13.83 -27.13 4.20
N THR A 21 -14.97 -26.97 4.88
CA THR A 21 -15.77 -25.75 4.73
C THR A 21 -15.18 -24.62 5.56
N ARG A 22 -15.46 -23.38 5.15
CA ARG A 22 -15.11 -22.15 5.88
C ARG A 22 -15.51 -22.23 7.36
N GLU A 23 -16.74 -22.68 7.64
CA GLU A 23 -17.27 -22.82 9.00
C GLU A 23 -16.49 -23.84 9.83
N ALA A 24 -16.06 -24.95 9.23
CA ALA A 24 -15.29 -25.97 9.91
C ALA A 24 -13.89 -25.46 10.28
N VAL A 25 -13.26 -24.66 9.41
CA VAL A 25 -11.98 -24.00 9.67
C VAL A 25 -12.11 -22.98 10.80
N MET A 26 -13.11 -22.09 10.74
CA MET A 26 -13.36 -21.09 11.79
C MET A 26 -13.67 -21.73 13.14
N LYS A 27 -14.54 -22.75 13.15
CA LYS A 27 -14.86 -23.51 14.37
C LYS A 27 -13.61 -24.17 14.95
N LYS A 28 -12.74 -24.73 14.11
CA LYS A 28 -11.50 -25.35 14.57
C LYS A 28 -10.52 -24.34 15.13
N ALA A 29 -10.36 -23.17 14.50
CA ALA A 29 -9.49 -22.09 14.95
C ALA A 29 -9.93 -21.53 16.31
N ASN A 30 -11.23 -21.28 16.47
CA ASN A 30 -11.81 -20.86 17.76
C ASN A 30 -11.57 -21.91 18.85
N ALA A 31 -11.77 -23.20 18.53
CA ALA A 31 -11.57 -24.29 19.49
C ALA A 31 -10.11 -24.46 19.95
N ILE A 32 -9.14 -23.94 19.19
CA ILE A 32 -7.71 -23.99 19.53
C ILE A 32 -7.12 -22.63 19.88
N GLY A 33 -7.99 -21.61 20.07
CA GLY A 33 -7.63 -20.29 20.58
C GLY A 33 -6.87 -19.40 19.59
N ILE A 34 -7.05 -19.58 18.29
CA ILE A 34 -6.41 -18.74 17.26
C ILE A 34 -7.42 -17.69 16.80
N ALA A 35 -7.04 -16.42 16.89
CA ALA A 35 -7.81 -15.29 16.36
C ALA A 35 -7.26 -14.86 14.99
N ARG A 36 -8.08 -14.12 14.23
CA ARG A 36 -7.62 -13.47 13.00
C ARG A 36 -6.85 -12.20 13.31
N HIS A 37 -5.94 -11.82 12.41
CA HIS A 37 -5.41 -10.47 12.37
C HIS A 37 -6.58 -9.50 12.17
N GLU A 38 -6.53 -8.38 12.86
CA GLU A 38 -7.53 -7.32 12.79
C GLU A 38 -7.73 -6.78 11.37
N ASP A 39 -6.67 -6.78 10.57
CA ASP A 39 -6.71 -6.37 9.16
C ASP A 39 -6.89 -7.53 8.17
N ALA A 40 -7.13 -8.77 8.63
CA ALA A 40 -7.22 -9.93 7.76
C ALA A 40 -8.33 -9.81 6.69
N GLY A 41 -9.41 -9.09 6.99
CA GLY A 41 -10.48 -8.81 6.02
C GLY A 41 -10.09 -7.81 4.93
N ILE A 42 -9.08 -6.96 5.15
CA ILE A 42 -8.50 -6.08 4.13
C ILE A 42 -7.60 -6.91 3.22
N ILE A 43 -6.74 -7.75 3.82
CA ILE A 43 -5.81 -8.63 3.13
C ILE A 43 -6.57 -9.63 2.23
N GLU A 44 -7.68 -10.18 2.69
CA GLU A 44 -8.56 -11.06 1.89
C GLU A 44 -9.14 -10.43 0.63
N ARG A 45 -9.21 -9.09 0.57
CA ARG A 45 -9.77 -8.36 -0.57
C ARG A 45 -8.70 -7.92 -1.56
N ILE A 46 -7.43 -8.18 -1.28
CA ILE A 46 -6.32 -7.90 -2.18
C ILE A 46 -6.41 -8.88 -3.36
N ASP A 47 -6.83 -8.36 -4.50
CA ASP A 47 -6.93 -9.12 -5.74
C ASP A 47 -5.63 -8.96 -6.56
N VAL A 48 -4.67 -9.84 -6.29
CA VAL A 48 -3.36 -9.84 -6.97
C VAL A 48 -3.49 -10.15 -8.46
N GLU A 49 -4.50 -10.93 -8.86
CA GLU A 49 -4.71 -11.30 -10.26
C GLU A 49 -5.11 -10.09 -11.12
N ASN A 50 -5.78 -9.09 -10.52
CA ASN A 50 -6.18 -7.85 -11.17
C ASN A 50 -5.24 -6.67 -10.90
N ARG A 51 -3.98 -6.95 -10.54
CA ARG A 51 -2.96 -5.92 -10.36
C ARG A 51 -2.77 -5.08 -11.65
N PRO A 52 -2.73 -3.74 -11.55
CA PRO A 52 -2.47 -2.87 -12.70
C PRO A 52 -1.09 -3.14 -13.32
N SER A 53 -1.04 -3.18 -14.66
CA SER A 53 0.22 -3.19 -15.42
C SER A 53 0.68 -1.75 -15.68
N PHE A 54 1.96 -1.45 -15.50
CA PHE A 54 2.55 -0.18 -15.89
C PHE A 54 2.86 -0.22 -17.40
N ARG A 55 2.12 0.54 -18.21
CA ARG A 55 2.15 0.42 -19.68
C ARG A 55 3.05 1.45 -20.39
N ASP A 56 3.69 2.34 -19.63
CA ASP A 56 4.59 3.37 -20.15
C ASP A 56 5.84 3.46 -19.27
N ASP A 57 6.92 2.81 -19.70
CA ASP A 57 8.20 2.78 -18.98
C ASP A 57 8.85 4.16 -18.89
N ALA A 58 8.66 5.02 -19.91
CA ALA A 58 9.26 6.34 -19.90
C ALA A 58 8.60 7.21 -18.83
N PHE A 59 7.27 7.16 -18.74
CA PHE A 59 6.55 7.85 -17.69
C PHE A 59 6.80 7.22 -16.31
N ALA A 60 6.92 5.90 -16.21
CA ALA A 60 7.29 5.24 -14.95
C ALA A 60 8.66 5.67 -14.42
N HIS A 61 9.68 5.77 -15.29
CA HIS A 61 10.97 6.31 -14.90
C HIS A 61 10.92 7.81 -14.56
N PHE A 62 10.07 8.59 -15.25
CA PHE A 62 9.79 9.97 -14.87
C PHE A 62 9.23 10.05 -13.44
N ILE A 63 8.18 9.30 -13.12
CA ILE A 63 7.58 9.25 -11.77
C ILE A 63 8.64 8.86 -10.74
N SER A 64 9.44 7.83 -11.03
CA SER A 64 10.49 7.36 -10.14
C SER A 64 11.51 8.45 -9.81
N GLY A 65 11.97 9.19 -10.83
CA GLY A 65 12.85 10.34 -10.64
C GLY A 65 12.17 11.51 -9.92
N PHE A 66 10.90 11.76 -10.21
CA PHE A 66 10.12 12.82 -9.59
C PHE A 66 9.91 12.57 -8.10
N VAL A 67 9.56 11.35 -7.72
CA VAL A 67 9.41 10.90 -6.32
C VAL A 67 10.75 10.95 -5.56
N ALA A 68 11.87 10.73 -6.26
CA ALA A 68 13.20 10.90 -5.67
C ALA A 68 13.41 12.31 -5.09
N GLY A 69 12.82 13.34 -5.73
CA GLY A 69 12.84 14.73 -5.30
C GLY A 69 11.69 15.12 -4.37
N GLU A 70 10.44 14.91 -4.82
CA GLU A 70 9.22 15.49 -4.22
C GLU A 70 8.41 14.48 -3.39
N GLY A 71 8.71 13.20 -3.50
CA GLY A 71 7.95 12.14 -2.86
C GLY A 71 8.29 11.94 -1.39
N SER A 72 7.36 11.37 -0.63
CA SER A 72 7.54 11.11 0.81
C SER A 72 6.90 9.80 1.23
N PHE A 73 7.68 8.96 1.92
CA PHE A 73 7.23 7.71 2.54
C PHE A 73 7.23 7.87 4.04
N ASN A 74 6.05 7.81 4.66
CA ASN A 74 5.86 8.09 6.08
C ASN A 74 5.03 7.01 6.77
N VAL A 75 5.29 6.85 8.06
CA VAL A 75 4.46 6.08 8.98
C VAL A 75 4.05 7.01 10.12
N SER A 76 2.75 7.20 10.29
CA SER A 76 2.18 7.96 11.41
C SER A 76 1.28 7.05 12.25
N LEU A 77 0.90 7.48 13.45
CA LEU A 77 -0.17 6.80 14.18
C LEU A 77 -1.51 7.48 13.84
N ASN A 78 -2.55 6.69 13.61
CA ASN A 78 -3.92 7.19 13.54
C ASN A 78 -4.49 7.38 14.96
N ASP A 79 -5.73 7.86 15.05
CA ASP A 79 -6.38 8.16 16.34
C ASP A 79 -6.51 6.94 17.26
N ASP A 80 -6.57 5.73 16.69
CA ASP A 80 -6.61 4.46 17.41
C ASP A 80 -5.21 3.91 17.78
N ALA A 81 -4.17 4.74 17.66
CA ALA A 81 -2.77 4.38 17.86
C ALA A 81 -2.27 3.24 16.95
N ARG A 82 -2.94 3.00 15.83
CA ARG A 82 -2.51 2.06 14.79
C ARG A 82 -1.60 2.77 13.79
N PRO A 83 -0.58 2.11 13.25
CA PRO A 83 0.25 2.70 12.22
C PRO A 83 -0.56 2.92 10.94
N SER A 84 -0.40 4.09 10.35
CA SER A 84 -0.90 4.47 9.03
C SER A 84 0.31 4.71 8.14
N PHE A 85 0.40 3.88 7.11
CA PHE A 85 1.42 3.99 6.07
C PHE A 85 0.91 4.96 5.02
N ARG A 86 1.74 5.95 4.66
CA ARG A 86 1.40 6.96 3.67
C ARG A 86 2.54 7.13 2.69
N PHE A 87 2.20 7.06 1.41
CA PHE A 87 3.00 7.61 0.32
C PHE A 87 2.33 8.90 -0.16
N CYS A 88 3.09 9.98 -0.33
CA CYS A 88 2.56 11.21 -0.91
C CYS A 88 3.58 11.98 -1.75
N ILE A 89 3.06 12.85 -2.62
CA ILE A 89 3.80 13.85 -3.39
C ILE A 89 3.08 15.18 -3.15
N GLY A 90 3.80 16.21 -2.70
CA GLY A 90 3.23 17.54 -2.43
C GLY A 90 3.86 18.57 -3.36
N LEU A 91 3.02 19.38 -4.00
CA LEU A 91 3.44 20.46 -4.90
C LEU A 91 2.66 21.75 -4.60
N ASP A 92 3.06 22.83 -5.24
CA ASP A 92 2.22 24.02 -5.37
C ASP A 92 0.92 23.67 -6.12
N ALA A 93 -0.19 24.31 -5.80
CA ALA A 93 -1.48 24.05 -6.43
C ALA A 93 -1.49 24.35 -7.94
N ASP A 94 -0.62 25.25 -8.42
CA ASP A 94 -0.49 25.54 -9.84
C ASP A 94 0.01 24.33 -10.65
N ASP A 95 0.70 23.37 -10.00
CA ASP A 95 1.27 22.16 -10.61
C ASP A 95 0.41 20.91 -10.38
N VAL A 96 -0.87 21.06 -10.00
CA VAL A 96 -1.79 19.94 -9.70
C VAL A 96 -1.94 18.94 -10.86
N LEU A 97 -1.82 19.40 -12.11
CA LEU A 97 -1.95 18.55 -13.29
C LEU A 97 -0.93 17.41 -13.31
N ILE A 98 0.28 17.63 -12.79
CA ILE A 98 1.30 16.57 -12.65
C ILE A 98 0.80 15.47 -11.70
N LEU A 99 0.16 15.87 -10.60
CA LEU A 99 -0.37 14.93 -9.62
C LEU A 99 -1.57 14.16 -10.15
N GLU A 100 -2.41 14.80 -10.96
CA GLU A 100 -3.52 14.15 -11.65
C GLU A 100 -3.02 13.11 -12.66
N GLU A 101 -1.99 13.42 -13.46
CA GLU A 101 -1.39 12.49 -14.40
C GLU A 101 -0.74 11.28 -13.70
N ILE A 102 -0.06 11.51 -12.57
CA ILE A 102 0.49 10.44 -11.73
C ILE A 102 -0.62 9.56 -11.14
N HIS A 103 -1.70 10.17 -10.67
CA HIS A 103 -2.87 9.45 -10.15
C HIS A 103 -3.49 8.59 -11.25
N GLU A 104 -3.75 9.14 -12.43
CA GLU A 104 -4.31 8.40 -13.57
C GLU A 104 -3.40 7.22 -13.97
N PHE A 105 -2.08 7.43 -13.98
CA PHE A 105 -1.13 6.39 -14.32
C PHE A 105 -1.06 5.26 -13.29
N LEU A 106 -1.01 5.59 -11.99
CA LEU A 106 -0.96 4.59 -10.93
C LEU A 106 -2.33 3.94 -10.66
N GLY A 107 -3.42 4.63 -11.00
CA GLY A 107 -4.80 4.15 -10.86
C GLY A 107 -5.29 3.98 -9.42
N VAL A 108 -4.56 4.53 -8.45
CA VAL A 108 -4.86 4.43 -7.01
C VAL A 108 -4.61 5.76 -6.30
N GLY A 109 -5.02 5.84 -5.03
CA GLY A 109 -4.82 7.04 -4.22
C GLY A 109 -5.82 8.17 -4.51
N SER A 110 -5.44 9.37 -4.12
CA SER A 110 -6.27 10.57 -4.25
C SER A 110 -5.43 11.82 -4.38
N VAL A 111 -5.91 12.80 -5.15
CA VAL A 111 -5.35 14.15 -5.22
C VAL A 111 -6.25 15.09 -4.42
N CYS A 112 -5.67 15.92 -3.55
CA CYS A 112 -6.39 16.92 -2.77
C CYS A 112 -5.71 18.28 -2.87
N LEU A 113 -6.52 19.34 -2.92
CA LEU A 113 -6.08 20.72 -2.82
C LEU A 113 -6.33 21.22 -1.39
N SER A 114 -5.38 21.96 -0.85
CA SER A 114 -5.51 22.62 0.44
C SER A 114 -5.18 24.09 0.30
N THR A 115 -6.13 24.95 0.69
CA THR A 115 -5.91 26.38 0.73
C THR A 115 -5.02 26.71 1.91
N GLN A 116 -3.90 27.37 1.68
CA GLN A 116 -3.02 27.79 2.76
C GLN A 116 -3.43 29.19 3.24
N GLY A 117 -3.59 29.35 4.55
CA GLY A 117 -3.82 30.67 5.15
C GLY A 117 -2.57 31.56 5.07
N ASP A 118 -2.72 32.82 5.47
CA ASP A 118 -1.61 33.76 5.70
C ASP A 118 -0.74 34.10 4.47
N GLY A 119 -1.34 34.08 3.27
CA GLY A 119 -0.68 34.53 2.04
C GLY A 119 0.37 33.56 1.48
N ARG A 120 0.34 32.29 1.92
CA ARG A 120 1.10 31.20 1.31
C ARG A 120 0.35 30.68 0.08
N ASN A 121 1.09 30.09 -0.86
CA ASN A 121 0.48 29.42 -1.99
C ASN A 121 -0.30 28.18 -1.53
N ASP A 122 -1.38 27.90 -2.23
CA ASP A 122 -2.16 26.68 -2.04
C ASP A 122 -1.31 25.46 -2.37
N LEU A 123 -1.59 24.33 -1.72
CA LEU A 123 -0.84 23.09 -1.92
C LEU A 123 -1.72 22.04 -2.55
N ALA A 124 -1.19 21.34 -3.55
CA ALA A 124 -1.74 20.11 -4.07
C ALA A 124 -0.98 18.91 -3.51
N GLN A 125 -1.70 17.83 -3.17
CA GLN A 125 -1.09 16.63 -2.64
C GLN A 125 -1.72 15.38 -3.24
N TYR A 126 -0.90 14.54 -3.87
CA TYR A 126 -1.25 13.16 -4.21
C TYR A 126 -0.91 12.28 -3.01
N THR A 127 -1.81 11.35 -2.67
CA THR A 127 -1.68 10.50 -1.48
C THR A 127 -2.20 9.10 -1.74
N VAL A 128 -1.44 8.09 -1.30
CA VAL A 128 -1.89 6.70 -1.12
C VAL A 128 -1.76 6.33 0.36
N GLN A 129 -2.83 5.77 0.94
CA GLN A 129 -2.85 5.28 2.33
C GLN A 129 -3.47 3.88 2.49
N SER A 130 -4.14 3.39 1.45
CA SER A 130 -4.76 2.06 1.46
C SER A 130 -3.66 1.00 1.45
N VAL A 131 -3.75 0.05 2.38
CA VAL A 131 -2.83 -1.09 2.43
C VAL A 131 -2.89 -1.90 1.15
N ALA A 132 -4.09 -2.12 0.61
CA ALA A 132 -4.29 -2.84 -0.64
C ALA A 132 -3.60 -2.12 -1.80
N ASP A 133 -3.76 -0.81 -1.91
CA ASP A 133 -3.13 0.00 -2.97
C ASP A 133 -1.60 0.02 -2.83
N HIS A 134 -1.10 0.00 -1.59
CA HIS A 134 0.33 -0.12 -1.36
C HIS A 134 0.88 -1.47 -1.81
N VAL A 135 0.23 -2.56 -1.42
CA VAL A 135 0.67 -3.93 -1.75
C VAL A 135 0.55 -4.22 -3.24
N LEU A 136 -0.54 -3.78 -3.88
CA LEU A 136 -0.80 -4.07 -5.30
C LEU A 136 -0.11 -3.11 -6.25
N VAL A 137 0.11 -1.85 -5.86
CA VAL A 137 0.58 -0.82 -6.79
C VAL A 137 1.82 -0.12 -6.29
N THR A 138 1.77 0.54 -5.12
CA THR A 138 2.86 1.43 -4.69
C THR A 138 4.18 0.68 -4.53
N VAL A 139 4.18 -0.41 -3.75
CA VAL A 139 5.38 -1.18 -3.50
C VAL A 139 5.92 -1.77 -4.79
N PRO A 140 5.14 -2.53 -5.55
CA PRO A 140 5.76 -3.21 -6.67
C PRO A 140 6.01 -2.30 -7.89
N PHE A 141 5.46 -1.08 -7.94
CA PHE A 141 5.96 -0.02 -8.83
C PHE A 141 7.41 0.38 -8.47
N PHE A 142 7.68 0.70 -7.21
CA PHE A 142 9.01 1.13 -6.79
C PHE A 142 10.03 -0.02 -6.66
N ASP A 143 9.57 -1.26 -6.49
CA ASP A 143 10.45 -2.44 -6.61
C ASP A 143 10.91 -2.64 -8.08
N GLU A 144 10.05 -2.33 -9.05
CA GLU A 144 10.35 -2.47 -10.49
C GLU A 144 11.24 -1.34 -11.02
N TYR A 145 10.90 -0.08 -10.73
CA TYR A 145 11.59 1.08 -11.34
C TYR A 145 12.65 1.74 -10.43
N GLY A 146 12.63 1.44 -9.12
CA GLY A 146 13.54 2.03 -8.13
C GLY A 146 13.35 3.54 -7.93
N LEU A 147 14.13 4.15 -7.04
CA LEU A 147 14.00 5.59 -6.71
C LEU A 147 15.19 6.46 -7.12
N GLN A 148 16.12 5.94 -7.92
CA GLN A 148 17.28 6.64 -8.53
C GLN A 148 18.20 7.45 -7.57
N SER A 149 17.85 7.56 -6.28
CA SER A 149 18.50 8.32 -5.21
C SER A 149 18.71 7.40 -4.01
N THR A 150 19.95 7.33 -3.52
CA THR A 150 20.31 6.45 -2.40
C THR A 150 19.53 6.77 -1.11
N LEU A 151 19.23 8.04 -0.85
CA LEU A 151 18.53 8.43 0.37
C LEU A 151 17.02 8.10 0.29
N LYS A 152 16.38 8.42 -0.83
CA LYS A 152 14.95 8.12 -1.02
C LYS A 152 14.72 6.61 -1.11
N GLN A 153 15.62 5.88 -1.77
CA GLN A 153 15.59 4.42 -1.82
C GLN A 153 15.62 3.83 -0.42
N ARG A 154 16.56 4.23 0.45
CA ARG A 154 16.58 3.75 1.85
C ARG A 154 15.31 4.07 2.63
N GLN A 155 14.78 5.30 2.45
CA GLN A 155 13.52 5.69 3.10
C GLN A 155 12.37 4.77 2.68
N TYR A 156 12.29 4.45 1.39
CA TYR A 156 11.33 3.51 0.84
C TYR A 156 11.56 2.09 1.34
N ASP A 157 12.79 1.57 1.33
CA ASP A 157 13.11 0.21 1.76
C ASP A 157 12.70 0.01 3.24
N ASP A 158 13.04 0.98 4.11
CA ASP A 158 12.65 0.97 5.52
C ASP A 158 11.12 1.04 5.70
N TRP A 159 10.44 1.88 4.91
CA TRP A 159 8.99 2.02 4.94
C TRP A 159 8.27 0.75 4.47
N ARG A 160 8.74 0.16 3.37
CA ARG A 160 8.26 -1.11 2.80
C ARG A 160 8.43 -2.26 3.78
N ALA A 161 9.60 -2.37 4.41
CA ALA A 161 9.87 -3.41 5.41
C ALA A 161 8.90 -3.30 6.60
N ARG A 162 8.64 -2.09 7.11
CA ARG A 162 7.68 -1.86 8.20
C ARG A 162 6.24 -2.16 7.79
N LEU A 163 5.84 -1.81 6.56
CA LEU A 163 4.51 -2.12 6.03
C LEU A 163 4.30 -3.64 6.03
N PHE A 164 5.30 -4.38 5.53
CA PHE A 164 5.21 -5.82 5.40
C PHE A 164 5.24 -6.54 6.73
N ASP A 165 6.11 -6.12 7.66
CA ASP A 165 6.15 -6.65 9.02
C ASP A 165 4.81 -6.42 9.76
N HIS A 166 4.21 -5.24 9.58
CA HIS A 166 2.97 -4.89 10.26
C HIS A 166 1.75 -5.68 9.74
N TYR A 167 1.59 -5.79 8.42
CA TYR A 167 0.42 -6.46 7.83
C TYR A 167 0.66 -7.94 7.49
N ASP A 168 1.89 -8.44 7.64
CA ASP A 168 2.38 -9.74 7.17
C ASP A 168 1.93 -10.08 5.74
N VAL A 169 2.32 -9.22 4.81
CA VAL A 169 1.93 -9.28 3.39
C VAL A 169 3.04 -9.81 2.48
N GLU A 170 4.08 -10.46 3.02
CA GLU A 170 5.20 -10.99 2.23
C GLU A 170 4.75 -11.97 1.12
N GLN A 171 3.61 -12.65 1.31
CA GLN A 171 3.05 -13.60 0.36
C GLN A 171 2.38 -12.95 -0.88
N TYR A 172 2.19 -11.63 -0.91
CA TYR A 172 1.47 -10.92 -1.98
C TYR A 172 2.39 -10.23 -2.98
N VAL A 173 3.70 -10.43 -2.86
CA VAL A 173 4.72 -9.79 -3.70
C VAL A 173 5.44 -10.90 -4.45
N VAL A 174 5.11 -11.04 -5.73
CA VAL A 174 5.70 -11.99 -6.68
C VAL A 174 6.53 -11.22 -7.69
#